data_AF-A0A7V1G7J5-F1
#
_entry.id   AF-A0A7V1G7J5-F1
#
_cell.length_a   1.000
_cell.length_b   1.000
_cell.length_c   1.000
_cell.angle_alpha   90.00
_cell.angle_beta   90.00
_cell.angle_gamma   90.00
#
_symmetry.space_group_name_H-M   'P 1'
#
loop_
_entity.id
_entity.type
_entity.pdbx_description
1 polymer ?
#
loop_
_entity_poly.entity_id
_entity_poly.type
_entity_poly.pdbx_seq_one_letter_code
_entity_poly.pdbx_strand_id
1 'polypeptide(L)'
;MDYFLFLTSALIVNIPFGAWRETTRRFSVKWWLAIHISIPFIIIFRIYLGIGVIIIPASIAAALIGQILGSKLYMKTNPQE
;
A
#
# COMPACT_ATOMS: atom_id res chain seq x y z
N MET A 1 11.44 -16.33 8.11
CA MET A 1 12.09 -15.09 7.62
C MET A 1 11.21 -14.39 6.59
N ASP A 2 10.64 -15.15 5.64
CA ASP A 2 9.94 -14.60 4.47
C ASP A 2 8.63 -13.86 4.81
N TYR A 3 7.91 -14.30 5.85
CA TYR A 3 6.72 -13.59 6.36
C TYR A 3 7.02 -12.17 6.86
N PHE A 4 8.13 -12.01 7.59
CA PHE A 4 8.53 -10.70 8.11
C PHE A 4 8.97 -9.78 6.98
N LEU A 5 9.76 -10.30 6.04
CA LEU A 5 10.18 -9.58 4.84
C LEU A 5 8.96 -9.12 4.02
N PHE A 6 7.97 -10.00 3.84
CA PHE A 6 6.75 -9.69 3.09
C PHE A 6 5.86 -8.65 3.76
N LEU A 7 5.67 -8.73 5.07
CA LEU A 7 4.82 -7.77 5.80
C LEU A 7 5.46 -6.39 5.87
N THR A 8 6.78 -6.33 6.08
CA THR A 8 7.53 -5.06 6.09
C THR A 8 7.56 -4.43 4.71
N SER A 9 7.80 -5.19 3.64
CA SER A 9 7.71 -4.68 2.28
C SER A 9 6.29 -4.22 1.94
N ALA A 10 5.26 -4.97 2.35
CA ALA A 10 3.87 -4.61 2.10
C ALA A 10 3.53 -3.27 2.76
N LEU A 11 4.01 -3.04 3.97
CA LEU A 11 3.88 -1.78 4.67
C LEU A 11 4.62 -0.65 3.93
N ILE A 12 5.92 -0.82 3.66
CA ILE A 12 6.79 0.20 3.06
C ILE A 12 6.28 0.61 1.69
N VAL A 13 5.92 -0.35 0.85
CA VAL A 13 5.41 -0.09 -0.51
C VAL A 13 4.06 0.62 -0.47
N ASN A 14 3.20 0.34 0.51
CA ASN A 14 1.90 1.00 0.61
C ASN A 14 1.98 2.46 1.09
N ILE A 15 3.10 2.91 1.67
CA ILE A 15 3.31 4.32 2.04
C ILE A 15 3.25 5.25 0.82
N PRO A 16 4.06 5.09 -0.23
CA PRO A 16 3.98 5.94 -1.42
C PRO A 16 2.64 5.81 -2.15
N PHE A 17 2.02 4.61 -2.20
CA PHE A 17 0.66 4.46 -2.77
C PHE A 17 -0.39 5.23 -1.97
N GLY A 18 -0.25 5.28 -0.63
CA GLY A 18 -1.12 6.07 0.24
C GLY A 18 -1.02 7.57 0.00
N ALA A 19 0.21 8.07 -0.15
CA ALA A 19 0.47 9.46 -0.51
C ALA A 19 -0.11 9.78 -1.90
N TRP A 20 0.18 8.93 -2.90
CA TRP A 20 -0.30 9.12 -4.27
C TRP A 20 -1.84 9.13 -4.35
N ARG A 21 -2.50 8.21 -3.63
CA ARG A 21 -3.97 8.18 -3.53
C ARG A 21 -4.53 9.50 -2.99
N GLU A 22 -3.88 10.12 -2.01
CA GLU A 22 -4.32 11.40 -1.43
C GLU A 22 -4.06 12.59 -2.37
N THR A 23 -2.98 12.57 -3.15
CA THR A 23 -2.66 13.63 -4.12
C THR A 23 -3.61 13.70 -5.32
N THR A 24 -4.41 12.66 -5.54
CA THR A 24 -5.25 12.52 -6.73
C THR A 24 -6.71 12.76 -6.38
N ARG A 25 -7.46 13.38 -7.31
CA ARG A 25 -8.90 13.58 -7.14
C ARG A 25 -9.59 12.23 -6.92
N ARG A 26 -10.35 12.12 -5.83
CA ARG A 26 -11.14 10.91 -5.51
C ARG A 26 -12.03 10.55 -6.71
N PHE A 27 -12.14 9.26 -7.01
CA PHE A 27 -12.85 8.71 -8.18
C PHE A 27 -12.29 9.10 -9.56
N SER A 28 -11.09 9.67 -9.64
CA SER A 28 -10.38 9.79 -10.91
C SER A 28 -9.71 8.46 -11.32
N VAL A 29 -9.37 8.32 -12.60
CA VAL A 29 -8.59 7.18 -13.11
C VAL A 29 -7.28 7.01 -12.34
N LYS A 30 -6.60 8.12 -11.98
CA LYS A 30 -5.35 8.08 -11.21
C LYS A 30 -5.58 7.54 -9.80
N TRP A 31 -6.67 7.94 -9.15
CA TRP A 31 -7.05 7.43 -7.83
C TRP A 31 -7.37 5.93 -7.87
N TRP A 32 -8.09 5.49 -8.91
CA TRP A 32 -8.40 4.08 -9.13
C TRP A 32 -7.12 3.26 -9.34
N LEU A 33 -6.18 3.76 -10.16
CA LEU A 33 -4.87 3.14 -10.38
C LEU A 33 -4.03 3.04 -9.11
N ALA A 34 -4.02 4.08 -8.26
CA ALA A 34 -3.26 4.06 -7.01
C ALA A 34 -3.66 2.89 -6.09
N ILE A 35 -4.96 2.55 -6.08
CA ILE A 35 -5.49 1.41 -5.30
C ILE A 35 -5.24 0.08 -6.04
N HIS A 36 -5.55 0.04 -7.35
CA HIS A 36 -5.49 -1.18 -8.15
C HIS A 36 -4.09 -1.59 -8.56
N ILE A 37 -3.06 -0.74 -8.46
CA ILE A 37 -1.67 -1.14 -8.70
C ILE A 37 -1.07 -1.73 -7.41
N SER A 38 -1.43 -1.19 -6.24
CA SER A 38 -0.96 -1.70 -4.97
C SER A 38 -1.34 -3.17 -4.75
N ILE A 39 -2.59 -3.55 -5.05
CA ILE A 39 -3.09 -4.91 -4.80
C ILE A 39 -2.35 -5.97 -5.64
N PRO A 40 -2.26 -5.88 -7.00
CA PRO A 40 -1.48 -6.78 -7.84
C PRO A 40 -0.01 -6.80 -7.46
N PHE A 41 0.57 -5.65 -7.09
CA PHE A 41 1.96 -5.60 -6.65
C PHE A 41 2.20 -6.52 -5.44
N ILE A 42 1.36 -6.43 -4.41
CA ILE A 42 1.44 -7.30 -3.22
C ILE A 42 1.17 -8.77 -3.57
N ILE A 43 0.24 -9.05 -4.48
CA ILE A 43 -0.07 -10.42 -4.92
C ILE A 43 1.12 -11.05 -5.64
N ILE A 44 1.74 -10.33 -6.59
CA ILE A 44 2.93 -10.81 -7.31
C ILE A 44 4.07 -11.06 -6.32
N PHE A 45 4.29 -10.13 -5.38
CA PHE A 45 5.36 -10.28 -4.38
C PHE A 45 5.11 -11.47 -3.44
N ARG A 46 3.85 -11.73 -3.07
CA ARG A 46 3.48 -12.92 -2.28
C ARG A 46 3.79 -14.22 -3.03
N ILE A 47 3.43 -14.28 -4.32
CA ILE A 47 3.67 -15.46 -5.17
C ILE A 47 5.17 -15.69 -5.34
N TYR A 48 5.94 -14.62 -5.58
CA TYR A 48 7.39 -14.68 -5.72
C TYR A 48 8.08 -15.26 -4.47
N LEU A 49 7.61 -14.90 -3.28
CA LEU A 49 8.12 -15.42 -2.00
C LEU A 49 7.51 -16.78 -1.60
N GLY A 50 6.61 -17.35 -2.41
CA GLY A 50 5.98 -18.64 -2.13
C GLY A 50 5.11 -18.66 -0.86
N ILE A 51 4.58 -17.51 -0.44
CA ILE A 51 3.90 -17.40 0.87
C ILE A 51 2.44 -17.86 0.76
N GLY A 52 2.04 -18.71 1.70
CA GLY A 52 0.69 -19.26 1.80
C GLY A 52 -0.39 -18.21 2.10
N VAL A 53 -1.64 -18.55 1.82
CA VAL A 53 -2.80 -17.63 1.91
C VAL A 53 -3.12 -17.14 3.33
N ILE A 54 -2.61 -17.81 4.36
CA ILE A 54 -2.86 -17.46 5.76
C ILE A 54 -2.32 -16.08 6.14
N ILE A 55 -1.32 -15.57 5.42
CA ILE A 55 -0.74 -14.24 5.68
C ILE A 55 -1.59 -13.10 5.09
N ILE A 56 -2.56 -13.41 4.22
CA ILE A 56 -3.31 -12.40 3.45
C ILE A 56 -3.96 -11.37 4.39
N PRO A 57 -4.69 -11.74 5.46
CA PRO A 57 -5.29 -10.77 6.37
C PRO A 57 -4.25 -9.82 7.01
N ALA A 58 -3.10 -10.36 7.43
CA ALA A 58 -2.00 -9.57 7.99
C ALA A 58 -1.40 -8.62 6.95
N SER A 59 -1.27 -9.06 5.70
CA SER A 59 -0.76 -8.23 4.60
C SER A 59 -1.72 -7.11 4.20
N ILE A 60 -3.04 -7.36 4.28
CA ILE A 60 -4.07 -6.33 4.08
C ILE A 60 -3.98 -5.29 5.19
N ALA A 61 -3.86 -5.73 6.45
CA ALA A 61 -3.67 -4.81 7.58
C ALA A 61 -2.40 -3.96 7.40
N ALA A 62 -1.26 -4.57 7.03
CA ALA A 62 -0.03 -3.86 6.74
C ALA A 62 -0.18 -2.86 5.59
N ALA A 63 -0.86 -3.24 4.51
CA ALA A 63 -1.13 -2.37 3.37
C ALA A 63 -2.00 -1.18 3.76
N LEU A 64 -3.06 -1.39 4.55
CA LEU A 64 -3.93 -0.32 5.03
C LEU A 64 -3.17 0.65 5.95
N ILE A 65 -2.38 0.12 6.89
CA ILE A 65 -1.54 0.95 7.77
C ILE A 65 -0.57 1.77 6.92
N GLY A 66 0.10 1.17 5.94
CA GLY A 66 1.01 1.84 5.04
C GLY A 66 0.33 2.98 4.28
N GLN A 67 -0.86 2.73 3.72
CA GLN A 67 -1.60 3.75 2.99
C GLN A 67 -2.05 4.92 3.88
N ILE A 68 -2.48 4.64 5.12
CA ILE A 68 -2.86 5.67 6.08
C ILE A 68 -1.64 6.51 6.48
N LEU A 69 -0.50 5.87 6.76
CA LEU A 69 0.74 6.55 7.09
C LEU A 69 1.23 7.43 5.94
N GLY A 70 1.17 6.92 4.71
CA GLY A 70 1.50 7.67 3.50
C GLY A 70 0.63 8.90 3.29
N SER A 71 -0.69 8.75 3.44
CA SER A 71 -1.65 9.86 3.36
C SER A 71 -1.36 10.92 4.43
N LYS A 72 -1.14 10.52 5.69
CA LYS A 72 -0.79 11.44 6.79
C LYS A 72 0.53 12.16 6.57
N LEU A 73 1.57 11.45 6.12
CA LEU A 73 2.89 12.02 5.89
C LEU A 73 2.84 13.07 4.77
N TYR A 74 2.11 12.77 3.69
CA TYR A 74 1.92 13.70 2.59
C TYR A 74 1.09 14.92 2.98
N MET A 75 0.01 14.72 3.75
CA MET A 75 -0.85 15.83 4.19
C MET A 75 -0.12 16.79 5.15
N LYS A 76 0.88 16.29 5.89
CA LYS A 76 1.76 17.13 6.72
C LYS A 76 2.71 17.98 5.87
N THR A 77 3.14 17.49 4.70
CA THR A 77 4.06 18.21 3.80
C THR A 77 3.36 19.11 2.79
N ASN A 78 2.08 18.88 2.49
CA ASN A 78 1.24 19.79 1.71
C ASN A 78 -0.05 20.12 2.50
N PRO A 79 0.03 21.00 3.52
CA PRO A 79 -1.17 21.64 4.03
C PRO A 79 -1.82 22.36 2.84
N GLN A 80 -3.10 22.07 2.60
CA GLN A 80 -3.88 22.60 1.47
C GLN A 80 -3.56 24.10 1.27
N GLU A 81 -2.97 24.45 0.12
CA GLU A 81 -3.03 25.83 -0.40
C GLU A 81 -4.50 26.26 -0.61
#